data_AF-T1EHN9-F1
#
_entry.id   AF-T1EHN9-F1
#
_cell.length_a   1.000
_cell.length_b   1.000
_cell.length_c   1.000
_cell.angle_alpha   90.00
_cell.angle_beta   90.00
_cell.angle_gamma   90.00
#
_symmetry.space_group_name_H-M   'P 1'
#
loop_
_entity.id
_entity.type
_entity.pdbx_description
1 polymer ?
#
loop_
_entity_poly.entity_id
_entity_poly.type
_entity_poly.pdbx_seq_one_letter_code
_entity_poly.pdbx_strand_id
1 'polypeptide(L)' 'QHIRLSINARERRRMHDLNDALDELRSVIPYAHSPSVRKLSKIATLLLAKNFILM' A
#
# COMPACT_ATOMS: atom_id res chain seq x y z
N GLN A 1 27.54 -12.14 10.72
CA GLN A 1 26.10 -12.45 10.48
C GLN A 1 25.15 -11.38 11.06
N HIS A 2 25.46 -10.77 12.21
CA HIS A 2 24.64 -9.73 12.86
C HIS A 2 24.29 -8.52 11.95
N ILE A 3 25.24 -8.05 11.14
CA ILE A 3 25.03 -6.91 10.22
C ILE A 3 23.92 -7.20 9.18
N ARG A 4 23.95 -8.38 8.54
CA ARG A 4 22.93 -8.79 7.56
C ARG A 4 21.54 -8.83 8.19
N LEU A 5 21.42 -9.38 9.41
CA LEU A 5 20.15 -9.47 10.13
C LEU A 5 19.61 -8.07 10.48
N SER A 6 20.48 -7.16 10.93
CA SER A 6 20.11 -5.77 11.22
C SER A 6 19.61 -5.03 9.99
N ILE A 7 20.29 -5.18 8.84
CA ILE A 7 19.88 -4.58 7.57
C ILE A 7 18.52 -5.13 7.12
N ASN A 8 18.31 -6.45 7.17
CA ASN A 8 17.04 -7.06 6.79
C ASN A 8 15.88 -6.63 7.72
N ALA A 9 16.14 -6.42 9.01
CA ALA A 9 15.14 -5.90 9.94
C ALA A 9 14.78 -4.45 9.61
N ARG A 10 15.77 -3.62 9.24
CA ARG A 10 15.53 -2.24 8.81
C ARG A 10 14.70 -2.17 7.52
N GLU A 11 15.03 -2.98 6.52
CA GLU A 11 14.28 -2.99 5.26
C GLU A 11 12.85 -3.52 5.43
N ARG A 12 12.65 -4.51 6.32
CA ARG A 12 11.30 -4.94 6.67
C ARG A 12 10.45 -3.83 7.29
N ARG A 13 11.03 -3.04 8.21
CA ARG A 13 10.32 -1.87 8.78
C ARG A 13 9.96 -0.86 7.70
N ARG A 14 10.91 -0.49 6.84
CA ARG A 14 10.67 0.43 5.71
C ARG A 14 9.54 -0.07 4.79
N MET A 15 9.49 -1.37 4.53
CA MET A 15 8.42 -1.97 3.71
C MET A 15 7.08 -2.00 4.43
N HIS A 16 7.04 -2.09 5.76
CA HIS A 16 5.80 -1.97 6.53
C HIS A 16 5.25 -0.56 6.41
N ASP A 17 6.07 0.47 6.66
CA ASP A 17 5.67 1.87 6.54
C ASP A 17 5.09 2.17 5.14
N LEU A 18 5.71 1.62 4.09
CA LEU A 18 5.21 1.75 2.71
C LEU A 18 3.87 1.04 2.49
N ASN A 19 3.68 -0.15 3.06
CA ASN A 19 2.42 -0.88 2.93
C ASN A 19 1.29 -0.17 3.70
N ASP A 20 1.60 0.43 4.84
CA ASP A 20 0.65 1.16 5.68
C ASP A 20 0.18 2.42 4.96
N ALA A 21 1.11 3.20 4.39
CA ALA A 21 0.77 4.34 3.53
C ALA A 21 -0.07 3.93 2.29
N LEU A 22 0.17 2.74 1.73
CA LEU A 22 -0.62 2.22 0.63
C LEU A 22 -2.03 1.80 1.07
N ASP A 23 -2.20 1.33 2.30
CA ASP A 23 -3.51 1.03 2.89
C ASP A 23 -4.28 2.31 3.24
N GLU A 24 -3.60 3.34 3.72
CA GLU A 24 -4.17 4.69 3.86
C GLU A 24 -4.64 5.24 2.50
N LEU A 25 -3.84 5.07 1.44
CA LEU A 25 -4.26 5.44 0.09
C LEU A 25 -5.52 4.68 -0.35
N ARG A 26 -5.65 3.38 -0.04
CA ARG A 26 -6.88 2.64 -0.33
C ARG A 26 -8.10 3.25 0.36
N SER A 27 -7.93 3.71 1.60
CA SER A 27 -8.99 4.28 2.44
C SER A 27 -9.73 5.47 1.81
N VAL A 28 -9.02 6.22 0.95
CA VAL A 28 -9.53 7.42 0.29
C VAL A 28 -9.96 7.19 -1.16
N ILE A 29 -9.71 6.01 -1.73
CA ILE A 29 -10.11 5.70 -3.11
C ILE A 29 -11.62 5.43 -3.17
N PRO A 30 -12.38 6.13 -4.03
CA PRO A 30 -13.80 5.86 -4.21
C PRO A 30 -14.08 4.39 -4.59
N TYR A 31 -15.17 3.82 -4.06
CA TYR A 31 -15.63 2.45 -4.34
C TYR A 31 -14.70 1.32 -3.86
N ALA A 32 -13.55 1.61 -3.25
CA ALA A 32 -12.63 0.61 -2.71
C ALA A 32 -13.16 -0.10 -1.45
N HIS A 33 -14.18 0.46 -0.79
CA HIS A 33 -14.72 0.00 0.50
C HIS A 33 -16.13 -0.59 0.41
N SER A 34 -16.64 -0.86 -0.79
CA SER A 34 -17.94 -1.55 -0.89
C SER A 34 -17.86 -2.91 -0.18
N PRO A 35 -18.87 -3.31 0.62
CA PRO A 35 -18.87 -4.57 1.35
C PRO A 35 -18.65 -5.82 0.48
N SER A 36 -18.90 -5.71 -0.82
CA SER A 36 -18.68 -6.76 -1.81
C SER A 36 -17.32 -6.70 -2.53
N VAL A 37 -16.53 -5.65 -2.30
CA VAL A 37 -15.26 -5.40 -3.00
C VAL A 37 -14.10 -5.95 -2.16
N ARG A 38 -13.33 -6.83 -2.79
CA ARG A 38 -12.12 -7.41 -2.19
C ARG A 38 -11.01 -6.35 -2.11
N LYS A 39 -10.12 -6.46 -1.11
CA LYS A 39 -8.93 -5.60 -0.99
C LYS A 39 -8.19 -5.50 -2.33
N LEU A 40 -8.01 -4.27 -2.80
CA LEU A 40 -7.33 -3.97 -4.06
C LEU A 40 -5.86 -4.38 -4.02
N SER A 41 -5.36 -4.92 -5.14
CA SER A 41 -3.93 -5.18 -5.31
C SER A 41 -3.13 -3.87 -5.32
N LYS A 42 -1.80 -3.94 -5.11
CA LYS A 42 -0.92 -2.76 -5.12
C LYS A 42 -1.02 -1.98 -6.42
N ILE A 43 -0.95 -2.67 -7.55
CA ILE A 43 -1.04 -2.03 -8.88
C ILE A 43 -2.42 -1.43 -9.12
N ALA A 44 -3.51 -2.13 -8.77
CA ALA A 44 -4.86 -1.61 -8.94
C ALA A 44 -5.11 -0.35 -8.09
N THR A 45 -4.56 -0.32 -6.88
CA THR A 45 -4.63 0.85 -5.98
C THR A 45 -3.98 2.07 -6.63
N LEU A 46 -2.77 1.91 -7.20
CA LEU A 46 -2.06 3.02 -7.84
C LEU A 46 -2.75 3.50 -9.13
N LEU A 47 -3.28 2.58 -9.94
CA LEU A 47 -4.01 2.94 -11.16
C LEU A 47 -5.29 3.72 -10.83
N LEU A 48 -6.05 3.28 -9.84
CA LEU A 48 -7.27 3.97 -9.42
C LEU A 48 -6.96 5.32 -8.78
N ALA A 49 -5.95 5.42 -7.92
CA ALA A 49 -5.52 6.68 -7.32
C ALA A 49 -5.10 7.69 -8.39
N LYS A 50 -4.32 7.27 -9.38
CA LYS A 50 -3.93 8.13 -10.51
C LYS A 50 -5.16 8.64 -11.26
N ASN A 51 -6.08 7.74 -11.61
CA ASN A 51 -7.29 8.12 -12.35
C ASN A 51 -8.17 9.07 -11.54
N PHE A 52 -8.26 8.87 -10.22
CA PHE A 52 -9.02 9.74 -9.33
C PHE A 52 -8.45 11.16 -9.22
N ILE A 53 -7.14 11.34 -9.34
CA ILE A 53 -6.51 12.67 -9.33
C ILE A 53 -6.63 13.38 -10.69
N LEU A 54 -6.60 12.62 -11.79
CA LEU A 54 -6.61 13.17 -13.15
C LEU A 54 -8.01 13.47 -13.71
N MET A 55 -9.06 12.94 -13.08
CA MET A 55 -10.46 13.18 -13.41
C MET A 55 -11.04 14.21 -12.45
#